data_AF-A0A2E1XNZ7-F1
#
_entry.id   AF-A0A2E1XNZ7-F1
#
_cell.length_a   1.000
_cell.length_b   1.000
_cell.length_c   1.000
_cell.angle_alpha   90.00
_cell.angle_beta   90.00
_cell.angle_gamma   90.00
#
_symmetry.space_group_name_H-M   'P 1'
#
loop_
_entity.id
_entity.type
_entity.pdbx_description
1 polymer ?
#
loop_
_entity_poly.entity_id
_entity_poly.type
_entity_poly.pdbx_seq_one_letter_code
_entity_poly.pdbx_strand_id
1 'polypeptide(L)'
;MLLSIVFSQHRSYNDKYEYRKKRHEVTLGVGASNCLTDLGGSFISDPNTEVSQIDFLRSIYDTDLAKSNFSINAAYIYHFKRKLNFRGNLAFAQIGADDAISKDPNRENRNLNFKSNIVELSAIVEYYFAKPITGNKFNLKDVQGHKLAPNFLAHWGFYIMGGVGGFYFNPKGLNNKVYDPTSPLNDGFSSVADNQWYSLRPLHTEGQGLYGNKTKFQKDGKTYSPIAICFPVGFGLEKAFNGDMGLKIEASYRFTTTDYLDDVSGVYYNRDAIIDKGGNIAGVMSGTNSGWPRPYMAFVSNTSDPLPNGATPPDQSLIDVYGPRVYTTVGTSAEEGFVRGDPTANDSYMFFNISFYKKFSSHTKWYRNVHHGKNVRIKASF
;
A
#
# COMPACT_ATOMS: atom_id res chain seq x y z
N MET A 1 -17.88 -39.56 -9.40
CA MET A 1 -16.56 -40.21 -9.46
C MET A 1 -15.62 -39.45 -8.52
N LEU A 2 -15.51 -39.91 -7.27
CA LEU A 2 -14.70 -39.28 -6.22
C LEU A 2 -13.23 -39.64 -6.45
N LEU A 3 -12.40 -38.63 -6.74
CA LEU A 3 -10.96 -38.79 -6.94
C LEU A 3 -10.28 -38.85 -5.56
N SER A 4 -10.04 -40.06 -5.05
CA SER A 4 -9.29 -40.29 -3.82
C SER A 4 -7.80 -40.00 -4.07
N ILE A 5 -7.31 -38.84 -3.64
CA ILE A 5 -5.87 -38.53 -3.66
C ILE A 5 -5.24 -39.24 -2.46
N VAL A 6 -4.57 -40.37 -2.70
CA VAL A 6 -3.77 -41.07 -1.69
C VAL A 6 -2.53 -40.23 -1.40
N PHE A 7 -2.49 -39.57 -0.24
CA PHE A 7 -1.30 -38.88 0.26
C PHE A 7 -0.28 -39.90 0.79
N SER A 8 0.70 -40.27 -0.04
CA SER A 8 1.92 -40.89 0.48
C SER A 8 2.73 -39.84 1.24
N GLN A 9 2.83 -39.99 2.57
CA GLN A 9 3.61 -39.10 3.43
C GLN A 9 5.10 -39.38 3.25
N HIS A 10 5.78 -38.68 2.33
CA HIS A 10 7.23 -38.69 2.31
C HIS A 10 7.78 -37.89 3.51
N ARG A 11 8.34 -38.63 4.49
CA ARG A 11 9.16 -38.07 5.58
C ARG A 11 10.42 -37.46 4.99
N SER A 12 10.58 -36.14 5.10
CA SER A 12 11.82 -35.50 4.73
C SER A 12 12.76 -35.42 5.93
N TYR A 13 13.91 -36.11 5.83
CA TYR A 13 15.01 -35.97 6.79
C TYR A 13 15.75 -34.66 6.48
N ASN A 14 16.36 -34.04 7.50
CA ASN A 14 17.14 -32.80 7.37
C ASN A 14 18.41 -33.02 6.53
N ASP A 15 18.23 -33.18 5.22
CA ASP A 15 19.27 -33.37 4.22
C ASP A 15 19.73 -31.96 3.78
N LYS A 16 20.99 -31.64 4.08
CA LYS A 16 21.60 -30.35 3.70
C LYS A 16 21.51 -30.10 2.18
N TYR A 17 21.32 -31.15 1.38
CA TYR A 17 21.19 -31.12 -0.07
C TYR A 17 19.75 -31.32 -0.56
N GLU A 18 18.74 -31.31 0.32
CA GLU A 18 17.32 -31.48 -0.06
C GLU A 18 16.88 -30.44 -1.10
N TYR A 19 17.35 -29.20 -0.97
CA TYR A 19 17.07 -28.13 -1.94
C TYR A 19 17.49 -28.49 -3.38
N ARG A 20 18.46 -29.40 -3.56
CA ARG A 20 18.86 -29.88 -4.89
C ARG A 20 17.85 -30.86 -5.49
N LYS A 21 17.14 -31.62 -4.66
CA LYS A 21 16.09 -32.55 -5.06
C LYS A 21 14.77 -31.81 -5.29
N LYS A 22 14.51 -30.74 -4.53
CA LYS A 22 13.30 -29.93 -4.60
C LYS A 22 13.67 -28.47 -4.88
N ARG A 23 13.99 -28.18 -6.14
CA ARG A 23 14.41 -26.83 -6.55
C ARG A 23 13.24 -25.88 -6.80
N HIS A 24 12.06 -26.41 -7.06
CA HIS A 24 10.92 -25.65 -7.56
C HIS A 24 9.79 -25.70 -6.55
N GLU A 25 9.23 -24.55 -6.22
CA GLU A 25 8.09 -24.39 -5.33
C GLU A 25 7.09 -23.41 -5.95
N VAL A 26 5.80 -23.70 -5.82
CA VAL A 26 4.71 -22.78 -6.18
C VAL A 26 3.94 -22.44 -4.92
N THR A 27 3.56 -21.18 -4.78
CA THR A 27 2.76 -20.68 -3.67
C THR A 27 1.51 -19.99 -4.19
N LEU A 28 0.41 -20.19 -3.48
CA LEU A 28 -0.84 -19.45 -3.67
C LEU A 28 -1.28 -18.95 -2.31
N GLY A 29 -1.60 -17.67 -2.22
CA GLY A 29 -1.95 -17.05 -0.95
C GLY A 29 -3.04 -16.02 -1.08
N VAL A 30 -3.66 -15.79 0.07
CA VAL A 30 -4.70 -14.79 0.29
C VAL A 30 -4.38 -14.04 1.57
N GLY A 31 -4.87 -12.83 1.67
CA GLY A 31 -4.51 -11.97 2.78
C GLY A 31 -5.23 -10.66 2.82
N ALA A 32 -4.69 -9.81 3.67
CA ALA A 32 -5.13 -8.45 3.91
C ALA A 32 -4.14 -7.46 3.31
N SER A 33 -4.63 -6.34 2.83
CA SER A 33 -3.86 -5.22 2.31
C SER A 33 -4.27 -3.91 2.97
N ASN A 34 -3.25 -3.12 3.29
CA ASN A 34 -3.39 -1.78 3.85
C ASN A 34 -2.45 -0.82 3.12
N CYS A 35 -2.71 0.47 3.24
CA CYS A 35 -1.88 1.52 2.66
C CYS A 35 -1.59 2.61 3.68
N LEU A 36 -0.50 3.32 3.44
CA LEU A 36 -0.15 4.55 4.11
C LEU A 36 0.03 5.59 3.00
N THR A 37 -0.96 6.47 2.92
CA THR A 37 -1.08 7.55 1.94
C THR A 37 -1.52 8.84 2.64
N ASP A 38 -1.77 9.90 1.87
CA ASP A 38 -2.25 11.19 2.38
C ASP A 38 -3.71 11.16 2.89
N LEU A 39 -4.45 10.10 2.60
CA LEU A 39 -5.82 9.88 3.07
C LEU A 39 -5.89 9.00 4.32
N GLY A 40 -6.79 9.37 5.24
CA GLY A 40 -7.01 8.67 6.49
C GLY A 40 -5.85 8.79 7.49
N GLY A 41 -5.69 7.76 8.34
CA GLY A 41 -4.63 7.66 9.36
C GLY A 41 -5.03 8.14 10.76
N SER A 42 -4.28 7.66 11.77
CA SER A 42 -4.34 8.18 13.14
C SER A 42 -3.33 9.33 13.24
N PHE A 43 -3.70 10.42 13.93
CA PHE A 43 -2.85 11.62 14.15
C PHE A 43 -1.35 11.32 14.24
N ILE A 44 -0.55 12.01 13.43
CA ILE A 44 0.83 12.35 13.77
C ILE A 44 0.74 13.64 14.58
N SER A 45 0.61 13.49 15.90
CA SER A 45 0.78 14.63 16.80
C SER A 45 2.28 14.88 16.93
N ASP A 46 2.71 16.04 16.44
CA ASP A 46 4.00 16.72 16.64
C ASP A 46 5.01 16.63 15.47
N PRO A 47 5.22 17.73 14.71
CA PRO A 47 6.20 17.82 13.63
C PRO A 47 7.66 17.82 14.12
N ASN A 48 7.91 17.80 15.44
CA ASN A 48 9.26 17.74 16.02
C ASN A 48 9.63 16.38 16.62
N THR A 49 8.73 15.38 16.58
CA THR A 49 9.07 14.04 17.05
C THR A 49 9.49 13.18 15.87
N GLU A 50 10.80 12.91 15.76
CA GLU A 50 11.36 11.83 14.94
C GLU A 50 10.99 10.46 15.52
N VAL A 51 9.69 10.16 15.57
CA VAL A 51 9.15 8.94 16.14
C VAL A 51 8.05 8.46 15.21
N SER A 52 8.08 7.28 14.61
CA SER A 52 9.13 6.30 14.39
C SER A 52 8.56 5.39 13.30
N GLN A 53 9.40 4.77 12.48
CA GLN A 53 9.02 3.69 11.56
C GLN A 53 8.43 2.45 12.30
N ILE A 54 8.18 2.55 13.61
CA ILE A 54 7.70 1.52 14.53
C ILE A 54 6.19 1.68 14.84
N ASP A 55 5.58 2.86 14.62
CA ASP A 55 4.10 2.99 14.63
C ASP A 55 3.43 2.23 13.47
N PHE A 56 4.22 1.88 12.44
CA PHE A 56 3.85 0.91 11.40
C PHE A 56 3.45 -0.46 11.99
N LEU A 57 4.13 -0.95 13.04
CA LEU A 57 3.76 -2.21 13.69
C LEU A 57 2.51 -2.06 14.58
N ARG A 58 2.22 -0.85 15.07
CA ARG A 58 0.94 -0.55 15.70
C ARG A 58 -0.19 -0.60 14.68
N SER A 59 -0.01 -0.14 13.44
CA SER A 59 -1.00 -0.35 12.37
C SER A 59 -1.32 -1.85 12.15
N ILE A 60 -0.37 -2.77 12.29
CA ILE A 60 -0.65 -4.22 12.17
C ILE A 60 -1.49 -4.75 13.36
N TYR A 61 -1.45 -4.09 14.52
CA TYR A 61 -2.18 -4.51 15.74
C TYR A 61 -3.48 -3.72 16.01
N ASP A 62 -3.53 -2.46 15.56
CA ASP A 62 -4.55 -1.44 15.88
C ASP A 62 -5.37 -1.02 14.64
N THR A 63 -5.00 -1.49 13.45
CA THR A 63 -5.89 -1.38 12.26
C THR A 63 -6.78 -2.60 12.28
N ASP A 64 -8.03 -2.38 12.66
CA ASP A 64 -9.14 -3.30 12.52
C ASP A 64 -8.97 -4.15 11.25
N LEU A 65 -8.65 -5.44 11.41
CA LEU A 65 -8.47 -6.36 10.28
C LEU A 65 -9.75 -6.39 9.42
N ALA A 66 -10.90 -6.02 9.97
CA ALA A 66 -12.16 -5.85 9.27
C ALA A 66 -12.20 -4.65 8.29
N LYS A 67 -11.34 -3.64 8.49
CA LYS A 67 -11.16 -2.51 7.57
C LYS A 67 -10.05 -2.73 6.54
N SER A 68 -9.28 -3.82 6.69
CA SER A 68 -8.26 -4.18 5.71
C SER A 68 -8.92 -4.68 4.42
N ASN A 69 -8.34 -4.31 3.29
CA ASN A 69 -8.78 -4.78 1.98
C ASN A 69 -8.22 -6.18 1.69
N PHE A 70 -8.67 -6.81 0.61
CA PHE A 70 -8.18 -8.14 0.24
C PHE A 70 -6.89 -8.07 -0.58
N SER A 71 -6.04 -9.08 -0.40
CA SER A 71 -4.92 -9.38 -1.30
C SER A 71 -4.87 -10.86 -1.66
N ILE A 72 -4.41 -11.15 -2.87
CA ILE A 72 -4.21 -12.49 -3.42
C ILE A 72 -2.84 -12.50 -4.09
N ASN A 73 -2.07 -13.57 -3.88
CA ASN A 73 -0.79 -13.74 -4.54
C ASN A 73 -0.61 -15.14 -5.12
N ALA A 74 0.20 -15.19 -6.17
CA ALA A 74 0.72 -16.41 -6.74
C ALA A 74 2.22 -16.22 -6.97
N ALA A 75 3.04 -17.15 -6.50
CA ALA A 75 4.48 -17.03 -6.68
C ALA A 75 5.11 -18.36 -7.09
N TYR A 76 6.20 -18.24 -7.82
CA TYR A 76 7.10 -19.33 -8.14
C TYR A 76 8.44 -19.06 -7.47
N ILE A 77 8.94 -20.05 -6.74
CA ILE A 77 10.16 -19.96 -5.94
C ILE A 77 11.16 -21.00 -6.44
N TYR A 78 12.36 -20.52 -6.69
CA TYR A 78 13.53 -21.32 -7.03
C TYR A 78 14.51 -21.37 -5.86
N HIS A 79 14.72 -22.55 -5.31
CA HIS A 79 15.66 -22.79 -4.21
C HIS A 79 17.11 -22.88 -4.74
N PHE A 80 17.80 -21.74 -4.77
CA PHE A 80 19.17 -21.67 -5.27
C PHE A 80 20.19 -22.32 -4.30
N LYS A 81 20.05 -22.03 -3.01
CA LYS A 81 20.84 -22.65 -1.93
C LYS A 81 19.92 -23.03 -0.77
N ARG A 82 20.45 -23.79 0.19
CA ARG A 82 19.72 -24.20 1.42
C ARG A 82 18.96 -23.06 2.11
N LYS A 83 19.51 -21.85 2.10
CA LYS A 83 18.96 -20.68 2.80
C LYS A 83 18.60 -19.51 1.88
N LEU A 84 18.84 -19.62 0.57
CA LEU A 84 18.69 -18.50 -0.37
C LEU A 84 17.79 -18.95 -1.52
N ASN A 85 16.69 -18.25 -1.71
CA ASN A 85 15.74 -18.52 -2.78
C ASN A 85 15.48 -17.26 -3.62
N PHE A 86 15.10 -17.49 -4.87
CA PHE A 86 14.59 -16.46 -5.77
C PHE A 86 13.11 -16.69 -6.02
N ARG A 87 12.29 -15.67 -5.87
CA ARG A 87 10.84 -15.69 -6.01
C ARG A 87 10.43 -14.74 -7.14
N GLY A 88 9.66 -15.23 -8.11
CA GLY A 88 8.83 -14.40 -8.97
C GLY A 88 7.41 -14.39 -8.40
N ASN A 89 6.87 -13.21 -8.11
CA ASN A 89 5.60 -13.03 -7.42
C ASN A 89 4.65 -12.18 -8.27
N LEU A 90 3.41 -12.62 -8.38
CA LEU A 90 2.29 -11.89 -8.95
C LEU A 90 1.27 -11.66 -7.84
N ALA A 91 0.90 -10.41 -7.59
CA ALA A 91 -0.11 -10.08 -6.59
C ALA A 91 -1.23 -9.22 -7.21
N PHE A 92 -2.45 -9.50 -6.76
CA PHE A 92 -3.61 -8.67 -6.99
C PHE A 92 -4.19 -8.27 -5.65
N ALA A 93 -4.30 -6.98 -5.40
CA ALA A 93 -4.78 -6.47 -4.12
C ALA A 93 -5.63 -5.24 -4.31
N GLN A 94 -6.37 -4.91 -3.28
CA GLN A 94 -7.11 -3.66 -3.19
C GLN A 94 -6.56 -2.86 -2.02
N ILE A 95 -6.46 -1.55 -2.16
CA ILE A 95 -6.11 -0.64 -1.06
C ILE A 95 -7.14 0.48 -1.03
N GLY A 96 -7.19 1.20 0.08
CA GLY A 96 -8.10 2.33 0.23
C GLY A 96 -8.01 2.91 1.63
N ALA A 97 -8.42 4.15 1.74
CA ALA A 97 -8.56 4.88 2.98
C ALA A 97 -9.72 5.87 2.88
N ASP A 98 -10.16 6.35 4.03
CA ASP A 98 -11.25 7.29 4.17
C ASP A 98 -10.88 8.34 5.21
N ASP A 99 -11.00 9.61 4.86
CA ASP A 99 -10.76 10.72 5.76
C ASP A 99 -11.79 10.79 6.89
N ALA A 100 -13.00 10.25 6.69
CA ALA A 100 -14.05 10.25 7.72
C ALA A 100 -13.68 9.44 8.97
N ILE A 101 -12.67 8.55 8.88
CA ILE A 101 -12.13 7.79 10.01
C ILE A 101 -10.78 8.35 10.49
N SER A 102 -10.30 9.43 9.88
CA SER A 102 -9.10 10.13 10.32
C SER A 102 -9.34 10.77 11.67
N LYS A 103 -8.30 10.83 12.49
CA LYS A 103 -8.37 11.60 13.73
C LYS A 103 -8.03 13.08 13.51
N ASP A 104 -7.30 13.41 12.43
CA ASP A 104 -6.94 14.80 12.10
C ASP A 104 -8.16 15.61 11.61
N PRO A 105 -8.56 16.69 12.32
CA PRO A 105 -9.71 17.51 11.95
C PRO A 105 -9.58 18.12 10.56
N ASN A 106 -8.36 18.43 10.09
CA ASN A 106 -8.20 18.99 8.75
C ASN A 106 -8.48 17.92 7.68
N ARG A 107 -8.05 16.66 7.91
CA ARG A 107 -8.30 15.52 7.01
C ARG A 107 -9.77 15.12 7.03
N GLU A 108 -10.35 14.90 8.21
CA GLU A 108 -11.77 14.59 8.40
C GLU A 108 -12.65 15.59 7.65
N ASN A 109 -12.29 16.86 7.74
CA ASN A 109 -12.98 17.96 7.09
C ASN A 109 -12.87 17.97 5.55
N ARG A 110 -11.84 17.38 4.94
CA ARG A 110 -11.77 17.23 3.46
C ARG A 110 -12.80 16.22 2.96
N ASN A 111 -13.13 15.23 3.80
CA ASN A 111 -14.04 14.13 3.50
C ASN A 111 -13.70 13.43 2.16
N LEU A 112 -12.41 13.18 1.91
CA LEU A 112 -11.96 12.40 0.77
C LEU A 112 -11.92 10.92 1.11
N ASN A 113 -12.21 10.09 0.12
CA ASN A 113 -12.10 8.64 0.24
C ASN A 113 -11.55 8.09 -1.07
N PHE A 114 -10.82 6.99 -0.96
CA PHE A 114 -10.29 6.33 -2.14
C PHE A 114 -10.25 4.82 -2.00
N LYS A 115 -10.20 4.19 -3.17
CA LYS A 115 -10.03 2.77 -3.37
C LYS A 115 -9.25 2.53 -4.65
N SER A 116 -8.17 1.75 -4.57
CA SER A 116 -7.32 1.46 -5.71
C SER A 116 -7.06 -0.04 -5.82
N ASN A 117 -7.20 -0.58 -7.04
CA ASN A 117 -6.81 -1.96 -7.32
C ASN A 117 -5.35 -1.96 -7.79
N ILE A 118 -4.54 -2.83 -7.18
CA ILE A 118 -3.13 -3.02 -7.47
C ILE A 118 -2.92 -4.36 -8.18
N VAL A 119 -2.19 -4.32 -9.28
CA VAL A 119 -1.61 -5.51 -9.93
C VAL A 119 -0.09 -5.37 -9.87
N GLU A 120 0.58 -6.22 -9.09
CA GLU A 120 2.03 -6.17 -8.85
C GLU A 120 2.72 -7.40 -9.45
N LEU A 121 3.79 -7.17 -10.21
CA LEU A 121 4.76 -8.20 -10.60
C LEU A 121 6.11 -7.89 -9.96
N SER A 122 6.63 -8.81 -9.14
CA SER A 122 7.85 -8.59 -8.36
C SER A 122 8.84 -9.75 -8.41
N ALA A 123 10.12 -9.40 -8.35
CA ALA A 123 11.24 -10.32 -8.19
C ALA A 123 11.82 -10.13 -6.78
N ILE A 124 11.81 -11.21 -5.98
CA ILE A 124 12.08 -11.17 -4.55
C ILE A 124 13.17 -12.20 -4.21
N VAL A 125 14.09 -11.83 -3.33
CA VAL A 125 15.06 -12.72 -2.71
C VAL A 125 14.58 -13.09 -1.32
N GLU A 126 14.56 -14.37 -1.00
CA GLU A 126 14.26 -14.87 0.34
C GLU A 126 15.52 -15.41 1.00
N TYR A 127 15.78 -14.95 2.22
CA TYR A 127 16.85 -15.47 3.04
C TYR A 127 16.34 -16.09 4.34
N TYR A 128 16.57 -17.39 4.49
CA TYR A 128 16.16 -18.16 5.67
C TYR A 128 17.26 -18.17 6.72
N PHE A 129 16.99 -17.57 7.88
CA PHE A 129 17.89 -17.72 9.03
C PHE A 129 17.64 -19.05 9.76
N ALA A 130 16.38 -19.49 9.82
CA ALA A 130 15.97 -20.82 10.30
C ALA A 130 15.04 -21.49 9.28
N LYS A 131 15.31 -22.75 8.91
CA LYS A 131 14.44 -23.53 8.01
C LYS A 131 13.46 -24.35 8.84
N PRO A 132 12.22 -24.57 8.36
CA PRO A 132 11.27 -25.41 9.07
C PRO A 132 11.79 -26.85 9.06
N ILE A 133 11.68 -27.52 10.20
CA ILE A 133 12.01 -28.94 10.32
C ILE A 133 10.71 -29.73 10.16
N THR A 134 10.70 -30.67 9.21
CA THR A 134 9.59 -31.61 9.04
C THR A 134 9.98 -32.93 9.71
N GLY A 135 9.25 -33.33 10.76
CA GLY A 135 9.39 -34.62 11.42
C GLY A 135 9.88 -34.59 12.87
N ASN A 136 9.52 -35.63 13.62
CA ASN A 136 9.80 -35.84 15.05
C ASN A 136 11.26 -36.23 15.34
N LYS A 137 12.24 -35.44 14.92
CA LYS A 137 13.65 -35.77 15.21
C LYS A 137 14.39 -34.75 16.06
N PHE A 138 13.77 -34.28 17.16
CA PHE A 138 14.48 -33.92 18.39
C PHE A 138 13.56 -34.08 19.63
N ASN A 139 13.18 -35.33 19.93
CA ASN A 139 13.02 -35.75 21.33
C ASN A 139 14.39 -36.21 21.90
N LEU A 140 15.48 -35.65 21.36
CA LEU A 140 16.83 -35.89 21.86
C LEU A 140 16.94 -35.11 23.15
N LYS A 141 16.84 -35.88 24.23
CA LYS A 141 17.19 -35.48 25.58
C LYS A 141 18.71 -35.49 25.67
N ASP A 142 19.28 -34.47 26.28
CA ASP A 142 20.65 -34.51 26.79
C ASP A 142 20.83 -35.72 27.73
N VAL A 143 22.06 -36.08 28.11
CA VAL A 143 22.34 -37.22 29.01
C VAL A 143 21.57 -37.13 30.34
N GLN A 144 21.11 -35.92 30.71
CA GLN A 144 20.29 -35.60 31.87
C GLN A 144 18.78 -35.46 31.61
N GLY A 145 18.27 -35.71 30.40
CA GLY A 145 16.83 -35.66 30.13
C GLY A 145 16.30 -34.35 29.52
N HIS A 146 17.13 -33.32 29.38
CA HIS A 146 16.72 -31.98 28.92
C HIS A 146 16.61 -31.89 27.40
N LYS A 147 15.53 -31.30 26.88
CA LYS A 147 15.34 -31.10 25.44
C LYS A 147 16.21 -29.95 24.95
N LEU A 148 17.00 -30.18 23.90
CA LEU A 148 17.96 -29.21 23.35
C LEU A 148 17.32 -27.99 22.64
N ALA A 149 16.01 -28.01 22.35
CA ALA A 149 15.28 -26.86 21.84
C ALA A 149 13.80 -26.88 22.28
N PRO A 150 13.16 -25.72 22.55
CA PRO A 150 11.74 -25.66 22.82
C PRO A 150 10.92 -26.17 21.62
N ASN A 151 9.93 -27.03 21.88
CA ASN A 151 9.12 -27.73 20.87
C ASN A 151 8.46 -26.81 19.83
N PHE A 152 8.14 -25.56 20.16
CA PHE A 152 7.44 -24.67 19.24
C PHE A 152 8.37 -24.10 18.16
N LEU A 153 9.57 -23.60 18.51
CA LEU A 153 10.49 -22.94 17.56
C LEU A 153 11.09 -23.90 16.53
N ALA A 154 11.28 -25.18 16.87
CA ALA A 154 11.93 -26.15 15.98
C ALA A 154 11.13 -26.46 14.69
N HIS A 155 9.83 -26.18 14.67
CA HIS A 155 8.97 -26.50 13.53
C HIS A 155 8.68 -25.32 12.60
N TRP A 156 9.06 -24.11 13.00
CA TRP A 156 8.85 -22.90 12.19
C TRP A 156 10.12 -22.52 11.46
N GLY A 157 9.98 -22.27 10.17
CA GLY A 157 10.96 -21.57 9.37
C GLY A 157 10.75 -20.07 9.52
N PHE A 158 11.85 -19.34 9.48
CA PHE A 158 11.83 -17.90 9.55
C PHE A 158 12.76 -17.34 8.47
N TYR A 159 12.25 -16.37 7.72
CA TYR A 159 12.98 -15.74 6.63
C TYR A 159 12.63 -14.26 6.53
N ILE A 160 13.57 -13.54 5.95
CA ILE A 160 13.36 -12.17 5.47
C ILE A 160 13.26 -12.19 3.95
N MET A 161 12.59 -11.20 3.41
CA MET A 161 12.46 -11.00 1.97
C MET A 161 12.77 -9.56 1.59
N GLY A 162 13.33 -9.39 0.39
CA GLY A 162 13.60 -8.09 -0.22
C GLY A 162 13.64 -8.21 -1.73
N GLY A 163 13.15 -7.21 -2.45
CA GLY A 163 13.06 -7.29 -3.90
C GLY A 163 12.74 -5.97 -4.60
N VAL A 164 12.38 -6.11 -5.87
CA VAL A 164 11.92 -5.02 -6.75
C VAL A 164 10.70 -5.49 -7.52
N GLY A 165 9.74 -4.61 -7.72
CA GLY A 165 8.52 -4.89 -8.47
C GLY A 165 8.04 -3.69 -9.28
N GLY A 166 7.25 -3.98 -10.30
CA GLY A 166 6.43 -3.00 -10.99
C GLY A 166 4.97 -3.26 -10.67
N PHE A 167 4.19 -2.21 -10.47
CA PHE A 167 2.77 -2.36 -10.18
C PHE A 167 1.94 -1.34 -10.95
N TYR A 168 0.74 -1.76 -11.33
CA TYR A 168 -0.32 -0.92 -11.87
C TYR A 168 -1.32 -0.59 -10.77
N PHE A 169 -1.78 0.66 -10.71
CA PHE A 169 -2.79 1.12 -9.76
C PHE A 169 -3.82 2.03 -10.46
N ASN A 170 -5.04 2.08 -9.91
CA ASN A 170 -6.11 2.92 -10.44
C ASN A 170 -6.97 3.45 -9.27
N PRO A 171 -6.66 4.65 -8.76
CA PRO A 171 -7.41 5.23 -7.65
C PRO A 171 -8.80 5.63 -8.10
N LYS A 172 -9.78 5.27 -7.29
CA LYS A 172 -11.19 5.63 -7.45
C LYS A 172 -11.72 6.28 -6.17
N GLY A 173 -12.59 7.26 -6.29
CA GLY A 173 -13.29 7.87 -5.16
C GLY A 173 -14.80 7.64 -5.25
N LEU A 174 -15.44 7.53 -4.10
CA LEU A 174 -16.88 7.43 -3.97
C LEU A 174 -17.51 8.84 -3.94
N ASN A 175 -18.56 9.04 -4.72
CA ASN A 175 -19.37 10.26 -4.65
C ASN A 175 -20.41 10.17 -3.52
N ASN A 176 -19.98 10.43 -2.29
CA ASN A 176 -20.84 10.54 -1.11
C ASN A 176 -20.76 11.93 -0.45
N LYS A 177 -20.27 12.92 -1.20
CA LYS A 177 -19.96 14.25 -0.67
C LYS A 177 -21.22 15.06 -0.42
N VAL A 178 -21.24 15.76 0.71
CA VAL A 178 -22.28 16.73 1.07
C VAL A 178 -21.62 18.08 1.19
N TYR A 179 -22.18 19.07 0.51
CA TYR A 179 -21.65 20.43 0.45
C TYR A 179 -22.41 21.32 1.42
N ASP A 180 -21.70 22.13 2.19
CA ASP A 180 -22.31 23.20 2.97
C ASP A 180 -22.70 24.36 2.03
N PRO A 181 -24.00 24.64 1.84
CA PRO A 181 -24.46 25.73 0.98
C PRO A 181 -24.21 27.12 1.60
N THR A 182 -23.82 27.19 2.87
CA THR A 182 -23.48 28.46 3.53
C THR A 182 -22.03 28.88 3.33
N SER A 183 -21.18 27.98 2.83
CA SER A 183 -19.80 28.30 2.43
C SER A 183 -19.82 29.18 1.18
N PRO A 184 -19.23 30.40 1.21
CA PRO A 184 -19.13 31.25 0.03
C PRO A 184 -18.42 30.58 -1.16
N LEU A 185 -17.54 29.61 -0.88
CA LEU A 185 -16.79 28.84 -1.89
C LEU A 185 -17.64 27.81 -2.65
N ASN A 186 -18.85 27.53 -2.13
CA ASN A 186 -19.81 26.64 -2.76
C ASN A 186 -20.98 27.42 -3.38
N ASP A 187 -20.91 28.75 -3.42
CA ASP A 187 -21.91 29.58 -4.09
C ASP A 187 -22.00 29.18 -5.57
N GLY A 188 -23.20 28.85 -6.02
CA GLY A 188 -23.45 28.33 -7.38
C GLY A 188 -22.94 26.91 -7.66
N PHE A 189 -22.27 26.23 -6.71
CA PHE A 189 -21.79 24.86 -6.86
C PHE A 189 -22.61 23.88 -6.01
N SER A 190 -23.43 23.07 -6.67
CA SER A 190 -24.18 21.99 -6.01
C SER A 190 -24.00 20.69 -6.77
N SER A 191 -23.82 19.60 -6.04
CA SER A 191 -23.79 18.26 -6.61
C SER A 191 -24.60 17.30 -5.76
N VAL A 192 -25.18 16.29 -6.42
CA VAL A 192 -25.94 15.23 -5.76
C VAL A 192 -25.02 14.03 -5.59
N ALA A 193 -24.95 13.51 -4.36
CA ALA A 193 -24.27 12.26 -4.08
C ALA A 193 -24.99 11.10 -4.80
N ASP A 194 -24.30 10.46 -5.74
CA ASP A 194 -24.82 9.32 -6.50
C ASP A 194 -24.33 7.95 -5.97
N ASN A 195 -23.44 7.97 -4.97
CA ASN A 195 -22.80 6.79 -4.38
C ASN A 195 -22.11 5.87 -5.41
N GLN A 196 -21.61 6.43 -6.51
CA GLN A 196 -20.84 5.71 -7.52
C GLN A 196 -19.34 5.94 -7.35
N TRP A 197 -18.56 4.96 -7.80
CA TRP A 197 -17.10 5.01 -7.80
C TRP A 197 -16.57 5.56 -9.13
N TYR A 198 -15.88 6.69 -9.08
CA TYR A 198 -15.27 7.33 -10.25
C TYR A 198 -13.76 7.14 -10.22
N SER A 199 -13.16 6.86 -11.38
CA SER A 199 -11.69 6.84 -11.48
C SER A 199 -11.17 8.27 -11.35
N LEU A 200 -10.23 8.50 -10.42
CA LEU A 200 -9.80 9.85 -10.07
C LEU A 200 -8.78 10.41 -11.05
N ARG A 201 -7.88 9.54 -11.56
CA ARG A 201 -6.82 9.92 -12.50
C ARG A 201 -7.30 10.71 -13.73
N PRO A 202 -8.40 10.33 -14.43
CA PRO A 202 -8.92 11.09 -15.56
C PRO A 202 -9.68 12.37 -15.17
N LEU A 203 -10.04 12.52 -13.89
CA LEU A 203 -10.77 13.68 -13.39
C LEU A 203 -9.84 14.82 -12.98
N HIS A 204 -8.52 14.60 -12.93
CA HIS A 204 -7.57 15.68 -12.67
C HIS A 204 -7.86 16.41 -11.34
N THR A 205 -8.15 15.67 -10.26
CA THR A 205 -8.70 16.22 -9.01
C THR A 205 -7.77 17.18 -8.24
N GLU A 206 -6.47 17.19 -8.53
CA GLU A 206 -5.51 18.23 -8.09
C GLU A 206 -5.01 19.10 -9.25
N GLY A 207 -5.76 19.17 -10.35
CA GLY A 207 -5.31 19.82 -11.58
C GLY A 207 -4.21 19.03 -12.29
N GLN A 208 -4.10 17.71 -12.05
CA GLN A 208 -3.04 16.89 -12.64
C GLN A 208 -3.09 16.94 -14.17
N GLY A 209 -2.04 17.41 -14.84
CA GLY A 209 -2.05 17.51 -16.32
C GLY A 209 -2.65 18.80 -16.88
N LEU A 210 -2.94 19.79 -16.04
CA LEU A 210 -3.10 21.19 -16.47
C LEU A 210 -1.72 21.85 -16.65
N TYR A 211 -1.63 22.82 -17.56
CA TYR A 211 -0.41 23.59 -17.76
C TYR A 211 -0.15 24.51 -16.57
N GLY A 212 1.12 24.63 -16.16
CA GLY A 212 1.57 25.37 -14.98
C GLY A 212 1.55 24.56 -13.68
N ASN A 213 0.90 23.38 -13.65
CA ASN A 213 0.79 22.56 -12.45
C ASN A 213 1.80 21.40 -12.44
N LYS A 214 3.09 21.74 -12.41
CA LYS A 214 4.19 20.76 -12.41
C LYS A 214 4.54 20.33 -10.99
N THR A 215 4.58 19.02 -10.73
CA THR A 215 4.99 18.46 -9.43
C THR A 215 6.21 17.53 -9.57
N LYS A 216 6.71 17.00 -8.46
CA LYS A 216 7.80 16.00 -8.44
C LYS A 216 7.45 14.75 -9.26
N PHE A 217 6.18 14.36 -9.30
CA PHE A 217 5.72 13.12 -9.94
C PHE A 217 4.99 13.36 -11.26
N GLN A 218 4.81 14.62 -11.67
CA GLN A 218 4.06 15.00 -12.85
C GLN A 218 4.79 16.06 -13.67
N LYS A 219 4.79 15.85 -14.99
CA LYS A 219 5.33 16.85 -15.92
C LYS A 219 4.24 17.85 -16.25
N ASP A 220 4.67 19.05 -16.65
CA ASP A 220 3.75 20.08 -17.09
C ASP A 220 2.83 19.56 -18.23
N GLY A 221 1.52 19.79 -18.09
CA GLY A 221 0.51 19.28 -19.01
C GLY A 221 0.34 17.75 -19.05
N LYS A 222 0.93 16.99 -18.11
CA LYS A 222 0.81 15.51 -18.04
C LYS A 222 0.50 14.99 -16.64
N THR A 223 -0.57 14.21 -16.53
CA THR A 223 -0.95 13.45 -15.33
C THR A 223 0.10 12.37 -14.98
N TYR A 224 0.14 11.96 -13.71
CA TYR A 224 1.00 10.89 -13.21
C TYR A 224 0.78 9.55 -13.94
N SER A 225 1.79 8.67 -13.90
CA SER A 225 1.73 7.34 -14.49
C SER A 225 0.93 6.37 -13.61
N PRO A 226 0.00 5.56 -14.15
CA PRO A 226 -0.69 4.52 -13.39
C PRO A 226 0.20 3.27 -13.15
N ILE A 227 1.44 3.29 -13.64
CA ILE A 227 2.45 2.26 -13.42
C ILE A 227 3.61 2.88 -12.66
N ALA A 228 4.00 2.25 -11.55
CA ALA A 228 5.12 2.67 -10.71
C ALA A 228 5.97 1.47 -10.26
N ILE A 229 7.14 1.76 -9.70
CA ILE A 229 8.06 0.77 -9.15
C ILE A 229 7.86 0.71 -7.63
N CYS A 230 7.93 -0.49 -7.08
CA CYS A 230 7.97 -0.72 -5.64
C CYS A 230 9.17 -1.59 -5.23
N PHE A 231 9.57 -1.43 -3.97
CA PHE A 231 10.61 -2.21 -3.32
C PHE A 231 9.97 -3.01 -2.17
N PRO A 232 9.51 -4.24 -2.43
CA PRO A 232 8.95 -5.10 -1.40
C PRO A 232 10.04 -5.54 -0.41
N VAL A 233 9.79 -5.33 0.87
CA VAL A 233 10.59 -5.88 1.99
C VAL A 233 9.66 -6.52 3.01
N GLY A 234 10.13 -7.52 3.73
CA GLY A 234 9.27 -8.15 4.73
C GLY A 234 9.92 -9.31 5.45
N PHE A 235 9.11 -9.95 6.28
CA PHE A 235 9.48 -11.16 6.98
C PHE A 235 8.37 -12.20 6.80
N GLY A 236 8.75 -13.46 6.94
CA GLY A 236 7.80 -14.54 6.86
C GLY A 236 8.15 -15.70 7.77
N LEU A 237 7.09 -16.40 8.16
CA LEU A 237 7.09 -17.64 8.89
C LEU A 237 6.69 -18.76 7.94
N GLU A 238 7.37 -19.90 7.99
CA GLU A 238 7.02 -21.09 7.22
C GLU A 238 6.70 -22.23 8.18
N LYS A 239 5.56 -22.90 8.00
CA LYS A 239 5.22 -24.13 8.71
C LYS A 239 5.11 -25.26 7.69
N ALA A 240 6.02 -26.21 7.75
CA ALA A 240 5.94 -27.41 6.92
C ALA A 240 4.98 -28.43 7.55
N PHE A 241 4.04 -28.95 6.76
CA PHE A 241 3.17 -30.08 7.16
C PHE A 241 3.81 -31.41 6.80
N ASN A 242 4.44 -31.46 5.62
CA ASN A 242 5.22 -32.58 5.14
C ASN A 242 6.44 -32.06 4.36
N GLY A 243 7.22 -32.97 3.76
CA GLY A 243 8.44 -32.58 3.03
C GLY A 243 8.19 -31.68 1.81
N ASP A 244 6.97 -31.62 1.29
CA ASP A 244 6.65 -30.96 0.04
C ASP A 244 5.63 -29.84 0.19
N MET A 245 4.95 -29.72 1.32
CA MET A 245 3.77 -28.87 1.48
C MET A 245 3.74 -28.25 2.86
N GLY A 246 3.16 -27.05 2.92
CA GLY A 246 2.97 -26.32 4.16
C GLY A 246 2.34 -24.97 3.94
N LEU A 247 2.43 -24.13 4.97
CA LEU A 247 1.96 -22.75 4.96
C LEU A 247 3.11 -21.77 5.10
N LYS A 248 2.94 -20.58 4.53
CA LYS A 248 3.74 -19.39 4.78
C LYS A 248 2.83 -18.28 5.29
N ILE A 249 3.27 -17.59 6.33
CA ILE A 249 2.63 -16.38 6.84
C ILE A 249 3.62 -15.25 6.60
N GLU A 250 3.21 -14.20 5.90
CA GLU A 250 4.10 -13.14 5.42
C GLU A 250 3.52 -11.78 5.77
N ALA A 251 4.33 -10.92 6.39
CA ALA A 251 4.06 -9.51 6.53
C ALA A 251 5.10 -8.74 5.72
N SER A 252 4.63 -7.88 4.81
CA SER A 252 5.52 -7.30 3.81
C SER A 252 5.07 -5.92 3.39
N TYR A 253 6.01 -4.99 3.36
CA TYR A 253 5.83 -3.58 3.06
C TYR A 253 6.39 -3.26 1.67
N ARG A 254 5.76 -2.35 0.93
CA ARG A 254 6.23 -1.85 -0.36
C ARG A 254 6.50 -0.37 -0.25
N PHE A 255 7.78 -0.01 -0.29
CA PHE A 255 8.17 1.37 -0.59
C PHE A 255 7.89 1.63 -2.07
N THR A 256 7.14 2.67 -2.40
CA THR A 256 6.83 2.99 -3.79
C THR A 256 7.60 4.21 -4.28
N THR A 257 7.52 4.45 -5.59
CA THR A 257 8.14 5.58 -6.28
C THR A 257 7.11 6.65 -6.69
N THR A 258 5.90 6.56 -6.15
CA THR A 258 4.78 7.45 -6.45
C THR A 258 4.13 7.94 -5.16
N ASP A 259 3.44 9.06 -5.28
CA ASP A 259 2.69 9.73 -4.22
C ASP A 259 1.27 10.03 -4.73
N TYR A 260 0.67 9.03 -5.37
CA TYR A 260 -0.60 9.20 -6.08
C TYR A 260 -1.43 7.91 -6.02
N LEU A 261 -1.14 6.98 -5.10
CA LEU A 261 -1.94 5.77 -4.90
C LEU A 261 -3.40 6.08 -4.58
N ASP A 262 -3.65 7.26 -4.02
CA ASP A 262 -4.94 7.81 -3.61
C ASP A 262 -5.38 9.05 -4.42
N ASP A 263 -4.62 9.46 -5.44
CA ASP A 263 -4.84 10.69 -6.23
C ASP A 263 -4.58 12.01 -5.45
N VAL A 264 -3.82 11.97 -4.36
CA VAL A 264 -3.52 13.12 -3.49
C VAL A 264 -2.02 13.24 -3.27
N SER A 265 -1.48 14.46 -3.33
CA SER A 265 -0.04 14.71 -3.17
C SER A 265 0.26 16.15 -2.74
N GLY A 266 -0.41 17.13 -3.34
CA GLY A 266 0.07 18.51 -3.31
C GLY A 266 -0.83 19.46 -2.55
N VAL A 267 -1.20 20.53 -3.23
CA VAL A 267 -2.15 21.53 -2.73
C VAL A 267 -3.46 21.40 -3.50
N TYR A 268 -4.52 21.97 -2.95
CA TYR A 268 -5.75 22.17 -3.71
C TYR A 268 -5.47 23.09 -4.89
N TYR A 269 -5.95 22.68 -6.06
CA TYR A 269 -5.87 23.46 -7.29
C TYR A 269 -7.17 24.22 -7.51
N ASN A 270 -7.13 25.23 -8.39
CA ASN A 270 -8.31 25.99 -8.76
C ASN A 270 -9.45 25.06 -9.24
N ARG A 271 -10.59 25.08 -8.53
CA ARG A 271 -11.72 24.18 -8.79
C ARG A 271 -12.36 24.44 -10.15
N ASP A 272 -12.50 25.69 -10.56
CA ASP A 272 -13.11 26.05 -11.83
C ASP A 272 -12.26 25.53 -13.00
N ALA A 273 -10.93 25.66 -12.91
CA ALA A 273 -10.01 25.07 -13.89
C ALA A 273 -10.10 23.53 -13.96
N ILE A 274 -10.34 22.86 -12.83
CA ILE A 274 -10.60 21.42 -12.79
C ILE A 274 -11.94 21.09 -13.49
N ILE A 275 -12.99 21.88 -13.23
CA ILE A 275 -14.32 21.69 -13.83
C ILE A 275 -14.27 21.94 -15.34
N ASP A 276 -13.59 22.98 -15.80
CA ASP A 276 -13.41 23.30 -17.22
C ASP A 276 -12.75 22.15 -17.98
N LYS A 277 -11.87 21.40 -17.30
CA LYS A 277 -11.13 20.28 -17.91
C LYS A 277 -11.84 18.93 -17.79
N GLY A 278 -12.37 18.62 -16.61
CA GLY A 278 -12.87 17.30 -16.20
C GLY A 278 -14.38 17.24 -15.96
N GLY A 279 -15.09 18.36 -16.11
CA GLY A 279 -16.52 18.50 -15.88
C GLY A 279 -16.89 18.64 -14.40
N ASN A 280 -18.20 18.78 -14.13
CA ASN A 280 -18.70 19.01 -12.77
C ASN A 280 -18.24 17.94 -11.77
N ILE A 281 -18.23 16.66 -12.19
CA ILE A 281 -17.80 15.54 -11.35
C ILE A 281 -16.33 15.65 -10.93
N ALA A 282 -15.47 16.27 -11.73
CA ALA A 282 -14.08 16.50 -11.35
C ALA A 282 -13.96 17.51 -10.20
N GLY A 283 -14.73 18.60 -10.25
CA GLY A 283 -14.84 19.55 -9.14
C GLY A 283 -15.46 18.93 -7.89
N VAL A 284 -16.39 17.97 -8.05
CA VAL A 284 -16.93 17.21 -6.93
C VAL A 284 -15.83 16.34 -6.30
N MET A 285 -15.06 15.65 -7.13
CA MET A 285 -14.02 14.73 -6.66
C MET A 285 -12.77 15.42 -6.10
N SER A 286 -12.54 16.70 -6.41
CA SER A 286 -11.42 17.46 -5.84
C SER A 286 -11.58 17.76 -4.34
N GLY A 287 -12.82 17.93 -3.86
CA GLY A 287 -13.12 18.17 -2.45
C GLY A 287 -14.41 18.97 -2.25
N THR A 288 -14.83 19.11 -1.00
CA THR A 288 -16.09 19.79 -0.66
C THR A 288 -15.98 21.31 -0.48
N ASN A 289 -14.79 21.85 -0.24
CA ASN A 289 -14.56 23.25 0.20
C ASN A 289 -15.55 23.70 1.29
N SER A 290 -16.00 22.74 2.11
CA SER A 290 -16.93 22.95 3.20
C SER A 290 -16.22 22.48 4.45
N GLY A 291 -15.80 23.44 5.27
CA GLY A 291 -15.10 23.08 6.48
C GLY A 291 -14.98 24.16 7.50
N TRP A 292 -14.18 23.90 8.53
CA TRP A 292 -13.98 24.84 9.64
C TRP A 292 -13.63 26.23 9.09
N PRO A 293 -14.52 27.23 9.30
CA PRO A 293 -14.32 28.55 8.75
C PRO A 293 -13.06 29.16 9.34
N ARG A 294 -12.18 29.65 8.47
CA ARG A 294 -10.98 30.38 8.86
C ARG A 294 -11.10 31.83 8.41
N PRO A 295 -10.97 32.80 9.32
CA PRO A 295 -10.89 34.19 8.93
C PRO A 295 -9.53 34.42 8.26
N TYR A 296 -9.56 34.95 7.05
CA TYR A 296 -8.40 35.38 6.30
C TYR A 296 -8.39 36.90 6.19
N MET A 297 -7.19 37.45 6.18
CA MET A 297 -6.95 38.83 5.78
C MET A 297 -6.37 38.81 4.37
N ALA A 298 -6.97 39.56 3.47
CA ALA A 298 -6.54 39.64 2.08
C ALA A 298 -6.51 41.11 1.61
N PHE A 299 -5.90 41.32 0.45
CA PHE A 299 -5.64 42.66 -0.08
C PHE A 299 -6.19 42.81 -1.49
N VAL A 300 -6.94 43.88 -1.74
CA VAL A 300 -7.32 44.25 -3.11
C VAL A 300 -6.13 44.86 -3.85
N SER A 301 -6.08 44.65 -5.17
CA SER A 301 -5.03 45.21 -6.02
C SER A 301 -5.16 46.73 -6.13
N ASN A 302 -6.38 47.24 -6.23
CA ASN A 302 -6.70 48.66 -6.16
C ASN A 302 -7.83 48.90 -5.16
N THR A 303 -7.82 50.06 -4.49
CA THR A 303 -8.87 50.45 -3.53
C THR A 303 -10.26 50.63 -4.17
N SER A 304 -10.32 50.73 -5.50
CA SER A 304 -11.56 50.82 -6.27
C SER A 304 -12.12 49.45 -6.69
N ASP A 305 -11.36 48.37 -6.52
CA ASP A 305 -11.82 47.04 -6.91
C ASP A 305 -12.97 46.61 -5.98
N PRO A 306 -14.06 46.03 -6.52
CA PRO A 306 -15.14 45.54 -5.68
C PRO A 306 -14.64 44.42 -4.75
N LEU A 307 -15.15 44.41 -3.52
CA LEU A 307 -14.85 43.33 -2.59
C LEU A 307 -15.35 41.99 -3.15
N PRO A 308 -14.59 40.89 -2.97
CA PRO A 308 -15.05 39.56 -3.31
C PRO A 308 -16.34 39.20 -2.56
N ASN A 309 -17.17 38.33 -3.15
CA ASN A 309 -18.41 37.89 -2.50
C ASN A 309 -18.10 37.23 -1.14
N GLY A 310 -18.82 37.62 -0.08
CA GLY A 310 -18.57 37.14 1.29
C GLY A 310 -17.43 37.83 2.05
N ALA A 311 -16.70 38.77 1.44
CA ALA A 311 -15.70 39.57 2.14
C ALA A 311 -16.37 40.64 3.01
N THR A 312 -15.84 40.84 4.22
CA THR A 312 -16.24 41.88 5.16
C THR A 312 -15.21 43.02 5.11
N PRO A 313 -15.65 44.30 4.96
CA PRO A 313 -14.76 45.45 5.05
C PRO A 313 -13.95 45.42 6.35
N PRO A 314 -12.68 45.87 6.32
CA PRO A 314 -11.85 45.88 7.51
C PRO A 314 -12.36 46.93 8.50
N ASP A 315 -12.13 46.70 9.80
CA ASP A 315 -12.32 47.74 10.79
C ASP A 315 -11.21 48.81 10.71
N GLN A 316 -11.41 49.94 11.39
CA GLN A 316 -10.45 51.05 11.37
C GLN A 316 -9.07 50.64 11.89
N SER A 317 -9.00 49.71 12.85
CA SER A 317 -7.73 49.26 13.43
C SER A 317 -6.87 48.49 12.42
N LEU A 318 -7.50 47.69 11.55
CA LEU A 318 -6.83 46.99 10.46
C LEU A 318 -6.41 47.95 9.35
N ILE A 319 -7.23 48.95 9.04
CA ILE A 319 -6.89 50.00 8.06
C ILE A 319 -5.67 50.81 8.52
N ASP A 320 -5.59 51.14 9.81
CA ASP A 320 -4.50 51.94 10.36
C ASP A 320 -3.14 51.22 10.27
N VAL A 321 -3.13 49.88 10.36
CA VAL A 321 -1.90 49.06 10.26
C VAL A 321 -1.56 48.66 8.83
N TYR A 322 -2.54 48.22 8.04
CA TYR A 322 -2.32 47.58 6.74
C TYR A 322 -2.77 48.41 5.54
N GLY A 323 -3.33 49.59 5.80
CA GLY A 323 -3.85 50.50 4.79
C GLY A 323 -5.26 50.14 4.29
N PRO A 324 -5.86 50.98 3.44
CA PRO A 324 -7.26 50.86 3.02
C PRO A 324 -7.53 49.72 2.03
N ARG A 325 -6.50 48.94 1.68
CA ARG A 325 -6.59 47.83 0.71
C ARG A 325 -6.89 46.49 1.37
N VAL A 326 -6.98 46.44 2.69
CA VAL A 326 -7.21 45.21 3.43
C VAL A 326 -8.70 44.88 3.47
N TYR A 327 -9.06 43.60 3.51
CA TYR A 327 -10.39 43.12 3.84
C TYR A 327 -10.28 41.78 4.56
N THR A 328 -11.35 41.41 5.24
CA THR A 328 -11.45 40.09 5.87
C THR A 328 -12.39 39.21 5.07
N THR A 329 -12.09 37.93 4.97
CA THR A 329 -13.00 36.96 4.34
C THR A 329 -12.98 35.68 5.17
N VAL A 330 -14.07 34.91 5.09
CA VAL A 330 -14.13 33.60 5.73
C VAL A 330 -13.94 32.55 4.65
N GLY A 331 -12.90 31.74 4.83
CA GLY A 331 -12.56 30.67 3.92
C GLY A 331 -12.49 29.31 4.59
N THR A 332 -11.99 28.31 3.89
CA THR A 332 -11.81 26.94 4.41
C THR A 332 -10.41 26.39 4.11
N SER A 333 -9.95 25.43 4.91
CA SER A 333 -8.65 24.73 4.69
C SER A 333 -8.60 23.87 3.41
N ALA A 334 -9.60 23.96 2.53
CA ALA A 334 -9.68 23.23 1.26
C ALA A 334 -9.68 24.16 0.03
N GLU A 335 -9.28 25.42 0.22
CA GLU A 335 -9.11 26.39 -0.88
C GLU A 335 -7.84 26.17 -1.68
N GLU A 336 -7.81 26.75 -2.89
CA GLU A 336 -6.64 26.78 -3.75
C GLU A 336 -5.38 27.22 -2.98
N GLY A 337 -4.30 26.45 -3.13
CA GLY A 337 -3.01 26.70 -2.48
C GLY A 337 -2.88 26.13 -1.06
N PHE A 338 -3.97 25.69 -0.41
CA PHE A 338 -3.88 24.97 0.86
C PHE A 338 -3.40 23.54 0.67
N VAL A 339 -2.74 23.00 1.70
CA VAL A 339 -2.19 21.65 1.71
C VAL A 339 -3.32 20.62 1.56
N ARG A 340 -3.23 19.81 0.51
CA ARG A 340 -4.12 18.67 0.26
C ARG A 340 -3.43 17.35 0.54
N GLY A 341 -2.12 17.23 0.28
CA GLY A 341 -1.26 16.07 0.55
C GLY A 341 0.17 16.49 0.87
N ASP A 342 1.08 15.52 1.03
CA ASP A 342 2.51 15.76 1.25
C ASP A 342 3.37 15.26 0.07
N PRO A 343 3.84 16.17 -0.82
CA PRO A 343 4.57 15.77 -2.02
C PRO A 343 6.02 15.35 -1.73
N THR A 344 6.46 15.49 -0.47
CA THR A 344 7.81 15.14 -0.04
C THR A 344 7.94 13.66 0.25
N ALA A 345 6.86 13.04 0.75
CA ALA A 345 6.74 11.62 0.99
C ALA A 345 6.40 10.86 -0.29
N ASN A 346 6.51 9.53 -0.24
CA ASN A 346 5.95 8.68 -1.27
C ASN A 346 4.97 7.74 -0.56
N ASP A 347 3.88 7.41 -1.22
CA ASP A 347 2.92 6.44 -0.75
C ASP A 347 3.52 5.04 -0.57
N SER A 348 2.84 4.25 0.24
CA SER A 348 3.22 2.87 0.47
C SER A 348 2.03 1.98 0.74
N TYR A 349 2.22 0.69 0.51
CA TYR A 349 1.22 -0.32 0.85
C TYR A 349 1.86 -1.58 1.40
N MET A 350 1.08 -2.33 2.16
CA MET A 350 1.53 -3.54 2.83
C MET A 350 0.57 -4.70 2.59
N PHE A 351 1.12 -5.91 2.61
CA PHE A 351 0.37 -7.15 2.58
C PHE A 351 0.67 -7.99 3.81
N PHE A 352 -0.39 -8.54 4.38
CA PHE A 352 -0.35 -9.65 5.31
C PHE A 352 -0.98 -10.87 4.63
N ASN A 353 -0.17 -11.85 4.25
CA ASN A 353 -0.60 -13.01 3.46
C ASN A 353 -0.42 -14.33 4.21
N ILE A 354 -1.39 -15.21 4.04
CA ILE A 354 -1.27 -16.63 4.36
C ILE A 354 -1.28 -17.40 3.03
N SER A 355 -0.19 -18.11 2.76
CA SER A 355 0.01 -18.81 1.50
C SER A 355 0.21 -20.30 1.73
N PHE A 356 -0.44 -21.12 0.91
CA PHE A 356 -0.14 -22.53 0.77
C PHE A 356 0.99 -22.71 -0.24
N TYR A 357 1.94 -23.61 0.06
CA TYR A 357 3.04 -23.92 -0.86
C TYR A 357 3.10 -25.40 -1.22
N LYS A 358 3.55 -25.69 -2.44
CA LYS A 358 3.89 -27.03 -2.92
C LYS A 358 5.28 -27.02 -3.58
N LYS A 359 6.17 -27.85 -3.07
CA LYS A 359 7.49 -28.17 -3.65
C LYS A 359 7.36 -29.33 -4.62
N PHE A 360 8.11 -29.26 -5.71
CA PHE A 360 8.19 -30.30 -6.73
C PHE A 360 9.54 -30.99 -6.68
N SER A 361 9.53 -32.32 -6.62
CA SER A 361 10.74 -33.14 -6.72
C SER A 361 11.23 -33.15 -8.17
N SER A 362 12.43 -32.65 -8.41
CA SER A 362 13.15 -32.90 -9.64
C SER A 362 13.87 -34.24 -9.51
N HIS A 363 13.25 -35.32 -9.96
CA HIS A 363 13.97 -36.56 -10.19
C HIS A 363 14.82 -36.38 -11.45
N THR A 364 16.08 -35.98 -11.29
CA THR A 364 17.04 -36.13 -12.38
C THR A 364 17.16 -37.63 -12.69
N LYS A 365 16.88 -38.03 -13.94
CA LYS A 365 17.10 -39.40 -14.44
C LYS A 365 18.58 -39.84 -14.36
N TRP A 366 19.45 -38.98 -13.87
CA TRP A 366 20.89 -39.13 -13.83
C TRP A 366 21.38 -38.80 -12.42
N TYR A 367 22.14 -39.72 -11.82
CA TYR A 367 22.91 -39.43 -10.64
C TYR A 367 24.40 -39.61 -10.95
N ARG A 368 25.23 -38.75 -10.37
CA ARG A 368 26.69 -38.90 -10.43
C ARG A 368 27.10 -39.82 -9.29
N ASN A 369 27.65 -40.98 -9.63
CA ASN A 369 28.13 -41.91 -8.62
C ASN A 369 29.39 -41.30 -7.96
N VAL A 370 29.32 -41.05 -6.65
CA VAL A 370 30.38 -40.37 -5.88
C VAL A 370 31.70 -41.16 -5.93
N HIS A 371 31.62 -42.48 -6.09
CA HIS A 371 32.81 -43.35 -6.14
C HIS A 371 33.36 -43.60 -7.55
N HIS A 372 32.66 -43.19 -8.61
CA HIS A 372 33.04 -43.55 -9.99
C HIS A 372 33.07 -42.38 -10.97
N GLY A 373 32.69 -41.17 -10.56
CA GLY A 373 32.74 -39.97 -11.41
C GLY A 373 31.80 -39.98 -12.64
N LYS A 374 31.15 -41.11 -12.94
CA LYS A 374 30.25 -41.30 -14.09
C LYS A 374 28.80 -41.00 -13.72
N ASN A 375 28.09 -40.36 -14.64
CA ASN A 375 26.64 -40.16 -14.56
C ASN A 375 25.93 -41.42 -15.05
N VAL A 376 25.08 -42.02 -14.21
CA VAL A 376 24.32 -43.23 -14.56
C VAL A 376 22.85 -42.86 -14.77
N ARG A 377 22.29 -43.28 -15.91
CA ARG A 377 20.86 -43.11 -16.23
C ARG A 377 20.04 -44.18 -15.53
N ILE A 378 19.01 -43.80 -14.79
CA ILE A 378 18.01 -44.75 -14.31
C ILE A 378 17.03 -45.01 -15.46
N LYS A 379 17.04 -46.24 -16.00
CA LYS A 379 15.90 -46.77 -16.76
C LYS A 379 14.87 -47.24 -15.73
N ALA A 380 13.76 -46.53 -15.60
CA ALA A 380 12.60 -47.07 -14.92
C ALA A 380 12.03 -48.17 -15.83
N SER A 381 12.16 -49.44 -15.44
CA SER A 381 11.31 -50.51 -15.95
C SER A 381 9.95 -50.34 -15.27
N PHE A 382 8.92 -50.07 -16.06
CA PHE A 382 7.52 -50.09 -15.61
C PHE A 382 7.05 -51.53 -15.40
#